data_AF-A0AAV3YP25-F1
#
_entry.id   AF-A0AAV3YP25-F1
#
_cell.length_a   1.000
_cell.length_b   1.000
_cell.length_c   1.000
_cell.angle_alpha   90.00
_cell.angle_beta   90.00
_cell.angle_gamma   90.00
#
_symmetry.space_group_name_H-M   'P 1'
#
loop_
_entity.id
_entity.type
_entity.pdbx_description
1 polymer ?
#
loop_
_entity_poly.entity_id
_entity_poly.type
_entity_poly.pdbx_seq_one_letter_code
_entity_poly.pdbx_strand_id
1 'polypeptide(L)'
;MMLKEQHPDIAVEFSKRGFVVHKTKGPFSAIAIDQAHEQNNKVVKGDGGAVSLLQNPKALLRWMVAGQELARIIEEFEVNCLDGGTGKASTTNLKHHEHTASAQVKLSKEVGALVQVFEEMGNPFMEESEDLLVLDSRDIADPAIVQSVRSIETRPV
;
A
#
# COMPACT_ATOMS: atom_id res chain seq x y z
N MET A 1 18.83 10.82 -11.98
CA MET A 1 20.05 10.06 -11.58
C MET A 1 19.62 8.65 -11.21
N MET A 2 20.30 7.59 -11.68
CA MET A 2 19.86 6.22 -11.41
C MET A 2 20.51 5.65 -10.14
N LEU A 3 19.72 4.97 -9.31
CA LEU A 3 20.18 4.27 -8.09
C LEU A 3 21.36 3.32 -8.36
N LYS A 4 21.39 2.70 -9.55
CA LYS A 4 22.48 1.80 -9.99
C LYS A 4 23.83 2.51 -10.14
N GLU A 5 23.84 3.80 -10.44
CA GLU A 5 25.06 4.57 -10.71
C GLU A 5 25.66 5.14 -9.42
N GLN A 6 24.82 5.51 -8.45
CA GLN A 6 25.26 6.09 -7.19
C GLN A 6 25.48 5.04 -6.09
N HIS A 7 24.63 4.01 -6.04
CA HIS A 7 24.64 3.00 -4.98
C HIS A 7 24.41 1.59 -5.56
N PRO A 8 25.41 1.02 -6.26
CA PRO A 8 25.28 -0.27 -6.94
C PRO A 8 24.95 -1.41 -5.97
N ASP A 9 25.51 -1.41 -4.77
CA ASP A 9 25.26 -2.45 -3.75
C ASP A 9 23.81 -2.44 -3.26
N ILE A 10 23.24 -1.24 -3.06
CA ILE A 10 21.83 -1.07 -2.70
C ILE A 10 20.94 -1.55 -3.86
N ALA A 11 21.28 -1.21 -5.10
CA ALA A 11 20.51 -1.66 -6.26
C ALA A 11 20.51 -3.19 -6.41
N VAL A 12 21.63 -3.86 -6.07
CA VAL A 12 21.73 -5.32 -6.04
C VAL A 12 20.82 -5.91 -4.95
N GLU A 13 20.86 -5.39 -3.72
CA GLU A 13 19.98 -5.86 -2.64
C GLU A 13 18.49 -5.61 -2.93
N PHE A 14 18.15 -4.46 -3.52
CA PHE A 14 16.78 -4.19 -3.97
C PHE A 14 16.29 -5.20 -5.00
N SER A 15 17.19 -5.60 -5.91
CA SER A 15 16.87 -6.61 -6.94
C SER A 15 16.67 -8.01 -6.35
N LYS A 16 17.30 -8.32 -5.21
CA LYS A 16 17.11 -9.58 -4.48
C LYS A 16 15.77 -9.66 -3.73
N ARG A 17 15.07 -8.53 -3.54
CA ARG A 17 13.73 -8.47 -2.91
C ARG A 17 13.66 -9.05 -1.48
N GLY A 18 14.77 -9.04 -0.73
CA GLY A 18 14.82 -9.59 0.64
C GLY A 18 13.97 -8.84 1.69
N PHE A 19 13.35 -7.73 1.31
CA PHE A 19 12.55 -6.85 2.18
C PHE A 19 11.03 -7.00 1.95
N VAL A 20 10.61 -7.88 1.03
CA VAL A 20 9.20 -8.15 0.75
C VAL A 20 8.88 -9.63 0.88
N VAL A 21 7.61 -9.94 1.16
CA VAL A 21 7.07 -11.30 1.17
C VAL A 21 5.89 -11.41 0.22
N HIS A 22 5.64 -12.61 -0.28
CA HIS A 22 4.53 -12.93 -1.17
C HIS A 22 3.53 -13.81 -0.43
N LYS A 23 2.38 -13.24 -0.01
CA LYS A 23 1.30 -14.03 0.58
C LYS A 23 0.46 -14.76 -0.47
N THR A 24 0.46 -14.29 -1.71
CA THR A 24 -0.24 -14.93 -2.82
C THR A 24 0.69 -15.14 -4.01
N LYS A 25 0.28 -15.98 -4.96
CA LYS A 25 1.03 -16.22 -6.21
C LYS A 25 0.84 -15.09 -7.25
N GLY A 26 0.18 -14.00 -6.88
CA GLY A 26 -0.11 -12.89 -7.79
C GLY A 26 1.16 -12.11 -8.19
N PRO A 27 1.24 -11.55 -9.41
CA PRO A 27 2.43 -10.84 -9.88
C PRO A 27 2.73 -9.54 -9.11
N PHE A 28 1.73 -8.93 -8.47
CA PHE A 28 1.84 -7.74 -7.62
C PHE A 28 1.32 -8.04 -6.22
N SER A 29 1.90 -9.07 -5.61
CA SER A 29 1.54 -9.55 -4.27
C SER A 29 2.66 -9.35 -3.24
N ALA A 30 3.80 -8.80 -3.69
CA ALA A 30 4.90 -8.46 -2.82
C ALA A 30 4.45 -7.35 -1.86
N ILE A 31 4.49 -7.62 -0.57
CA ILE A 31 4.22 -6.65 0.49
C ILE A 31 5.42 -6.58 1.41
N ALA A 32 5.60 -5.43 2.07
CA ALA A 32 6.63 -5.29 3.08
C ALA A 32 6.39 -6.26 4.25
N ILE A 33 7.46 -6.69 4.90
CA ILE A 33 7.42 -7.72 5.96
C ILE A 33 6.53 -7.28 7.15
N ASP A 34 6.59 -6.01 7.51
CA ASP A 34 5.76 -5.40 8.55
C ASP A 34 4.27 -5.42 8.20
N GLN A 35 3.92 -5.09 6.95
CA GLN A 35 2.55 -5.16 6.44
C GLN A 35 2.02 -6.59 6.43
N ALA A 36 2.85 -7.58 6.09
CA ALA A 36 2.48 -8.98 6.18
C ALA A 36 2.22 -9.42 7.62
N HIS A 37 3.06 -8.95 8.56
CA HIS A 37 2.88 -9.21 9.97
C HIS A 37 1.61 -8.54 10.52
N GLU A 38 1.28 -7.32 10.10
CA GLU A 38 0.02 -6.64 10.43
C GLU A 38 -1.22 -7.42 9.93
N GLN A 39 -1.18 -7.93 8.70
CA GLN A 39 -2.25 -8.75 8.18
C GLN A 39 -2.41 -10.06 8.97
N ASN A 40 -1.31 -10.71 9.35
CA ASN A 40 -1.36 -11.92 10.17
C ASN A 40 -1.89 -11.63 11.58
N ASN A 41 -1.54 -10.47 12.15
CA ASN A 41 -2.12 -9.99 13.40
C ASN A 41 -3.64 -9.88 13.30
N LYS A 42 -4.19 -9.46 12.15
CA LYS A 42 -5.64 -9.36 11.96
C LYS A 42 -6.35 -10.71 12.04
N VAL A 43 -5.74 -11.78 11.53
CA VAL A 43 -6.33 -13.14 11.55
C VAL A 43 -6.45 -13.67 12.99
N VAL A 44 -5.54 -13.29 13.87
CA VAL A 44 -5.48 -13.84 15.23
C VAL A 44 -6.03 -12.91 16.30
N LYS A 45 -6.14 -11.61 15.99
CA LYS A 45 -6.94 -10.67 16.78
C LYS A 45 -8.42 -11.00 16.59
N GLY A 46 -9.06 -11.60 17.59
CA GLY A 46 -10.53 -11.72 17.65
C GLY A 46 -11.20 -10.36 17.84
N ASP A 47 -12.51 -10.36 18.15
CA ASP A 47 -13.35 -9.16 18.23
C ASP A 47 -12.83 -8.05 19.19
N GLY A 48 -11.95 -8.39 20.14
CA GLY A 48 -11.29 -7.44 21.05
C GLY A 48 -10.06 -6.72 20.48
N GLY A 49 -9.68 -6.99 19.23
CA GLY A 49 -8.57 -6.34 18.55
C GLY A 49 -7.21 -6.57 19.22
N ALA A 50 -6.28 -5.63 19.05
CA ALA A 50 -4.96 -5.68 19.68
C ALA A 50 -5.03 -5.51 21.21
N VAL A 51 -6.06 -4.82 21.71
CA VAL A 51 -6.20 -4.43 23.11
C VAL A 51 -6.34 -5.67 24.01
N SER A 52 -7.17 -6.64 23.62
CA SER A 52 -7.34 -7.88 24.40
C SER A 52 -6.08 -8.75 24.42
N LEU A 53 -5.29 -8.72 23.34
CA LEU A 53 -4.07 -9.51 23.18
C LEU A 53 -2.89 -8.91 23.97
N LEU A 54 -2.80 -7.58 24.03
CA LEU A 54 -1.74 -6.85 24.74
C LEU A 54 -1.96 -6.75 26.25
N GLN A 55 -3.20 -6.87 26.72
CA GLN A 55 -3.54 -6.80 28.16
C GLN A 55 -3.30 -8.11 28.92
N ASN A 56 -3.06 -9.22 28.22
CA ASN A 56 -2.73 -10.50 28.83
C ASN A 56 -1.30 -10.94 28.44
N PRO A 57 -0.31 -10.80 29.35
CA PRO A 57 1.09 -11.14 29.06
C PRO A 57 1.30 -12.58 28.56
N LYS A 58 0.47 -13.54 29.01
CA LYS A 58 0.56 -14.93 28.54
C LYS A 58 0.01 -15.09 27.13
N ALA A 59 -1.05 -14.37 26.78
CA ALA A 59 -1.59 -14.34 25.42
C ALA A 59 -0.60 -13.66 24.45
N LEU A 60 0.01 -12.56 24.88
CA LEU A 60 1.06 -11.87 24.13
C LEU A 60 2.29 -12.76 23.91
N LEU A 61 2.76 -13.47 24.94
CA LEU A 61 3.88 -14.39 24.80
C LEU A 61 3.57 -15.54 23.82
N ARG A 62 2.38 -16.14 23.92
CA ARG A 62 1.94 -17.19 22.98
C ARG A 62 1.86 -16.65 21.55
N TRP A 63 1.42 -15.41 21.37
CA TRP A 63 1.40 -14.74 20.08
C TRP A 63 2.81 -14.52 19.52
N MET A 64 3.72 -13.98 20.33
CA MET A 64 5.11 -13.74 19.91
C MET A 64 5.85 -15.03 19.51
N VAL A 65 5.53 -16.15 20.15
CA VAL A 65 6.21 -17.43 19.92
C VAL A 65 5.56 -18.26 18.82
N ALA A 66 4.23 -18.30 18.76
CA ALA A 66 3.49 -19.25 17.92
C ALA A 66 2.43 -18.60 17.02
N GLY A 67 2.32 -17.27 17.04
CA GLY A 67 1.27 -16.54 16.34
C GLY A 67 1.29 -16.73 14.82
N GLN A 68 2.48 -16.69 14.24
CA GLN A 68 2.69 -16.91 12.80
C GLN A 68 2.28 -18.34 12.40
N GLU A 69 2.67 -19.33 13.19
CA GLU A 69 2.33 -20.74 12.95
C GLU A 69 0.83 -21.00 13.12
N LEU A 70 0.20 -20.38 14.12
CA LEU A 70 -1.25 -20.48 14.31
C LEU A 70 -2.01 -19.86 13.12
N ALA A 71 -1.57 -18.71 12.62
CA ALA A 71 -2.14 -18.09 11.42
C ALA A 71 -1.99 -19.01 10.19
N ARG A 72 -0.81 -19.63 10.00
CA ARG A 72 -0.58 -20.60 8.92
C ARG A 72 -1.52 -21.81 9.01
N ILE A 73 -1.66 -22.40 10.19
CA ILE A 73 -2.52 -23.57 10.39
C ILE A 73 -3.99 -23.25 10.13
N ILE A 74 -4.46 -22.08 10.57
CA ILE A 74 -5.83 -21.62 10.29
C ILE A 74 -6.03 -21.47 8.78
N GLU A 75 -5.12 -20.81 8.08
CA GLU A 75 -5.19 -20.63 6.62
C GLU A 75 -5.16 -21.99 5.88
N GLU A 76 -4.25 -22.89 6.26
CA GLU A 76 -4.19 -24.25 5.69
C GLU A 76 -5.48 -25.03 5.96
N PHE A 77 -6.08 -24.89 7.13
CA PHE A 77 -7.34 -25.54 7.46
C PHE A 77 -8.51 -24.98 6.64
N GLU A 78 -8.61 -23.66 6.50
CA GLU A 78 -9.65 -23.03 5.67
C GLU A 78 -9.57 -23.52 4.22
N VAL A 79 -8.35 -23.54 3.65
CA VAL A 79 -8.09 -24.01 2.28
C VAL A 79 -8.36 -25.51 2.11
N ASN A 80 -7.97 -26.34 3.07
CA ASN A 80 -8.05 -27.80 2.90
C ASN A 80 -9.40 -28.40 3.33
N CYS A 81 -10.07 -27.79 4.31
CA CYS A 81 -11.25 -28.37 4.96
C CYS A 81 -12.55 -27.63 4.64
N LEU A 82 -12.50 -26.32 4.34
CA LEU A 82 -13.71 -25.52 4.06
C LEU A 82 -13.93 -25.32 2.56
N ASP A 83 -12.88 -25.27 1.74
CA ASP A 83 -12.98 -25.15 0.27
C ASP A 83 -13.20 -26.50 -0.46
N GLY A 84 -13.70 -27.50 0.26
CA GLY A 84 -13.95 -28.89 -0.16
C GLY A 84 -14.08 -29.17 -1.68
N GLY A 85 -13.12 -29.92 -2.23
CA GLY A 85 -13.33 -30.81 -3.38
C GLY A 85 -13.58 -30.17 -4.75
N THR A 86 -13.67 -28.85 -4.89
CA THR A 86 -13.45 -28.22 -6.19
C THR A 86 -11.98 -27.86 -6.26
N GLY A 87 -11.26 -28.39 -7.27
CA GLY A 87 -9.89 -27.99 -7.60
C GLY A 87 -9.79 -26.53 -8.08
N LYS A 88 -10.40 -25.61 -7.33
CA LYS A 88 -10.04 -24.20 -7.29
C LYS A 88 -9.13 -24.03 -6.07
N ALA A 89 -7.96 -24.67 -6.05
CA ALA A 89 -6.79 -23.84 -6.31
C ALA A 89 -7.20 -22.67 -7.23
N SER A 90 -7.57 -21.53 -6.65
CA SER A 90 -7.95 -20.33 -7.42
C SER A 90 -6.71 -19.81 -8.14
N THR A 91 -6.29 -20.54 -9.14
CA THR A 91 -5.42 -20.14 -10.24
C THR A 91 -6.25 -19.44 -11.31
N THR A 92 -7.57 -19.29 -11.15
CA THR A 92 -8.45 -18.84 -12.22
C THR A 92 -8.64 -17.32 -12.30
N ASN A 93 -8.14 -16.55 -11.34
CA ASN A 93 -7.86 -15.14 -11.61
C ASN A 93 -6.79 -14.57 -10.66
N LEU A 94 -5.51 -14.82 -10.97
CA LEU A 94 -4.39 -14.05 -10.43
C LEU A 94 -4.39 -12.58 -10.90
N LYS A 95 -5.40 -12.16 -11.69
CA LYS A 95 -5.55 -10.78 -12.10
C LYS A 95 -6.04 -9.99 -10.89
N HIS A 96 -5.19 -9.07 -10.44
CA HIS A 96 -5.66 -7.97 -9.63
C HIS A 96 -6.80 -7.27 -10.38
N HIS A 97 -7.79 -6.72 -9.68
CA HIS A 97 -8.92 -6.03 -10.31
C HIS A 97 -8.44 -4.86 -11.21
N GLU A 98 -7.28 -4.30 -10.89
CA GLU A 98 -6.57 -3.29 -11.68
C GLU A 98 -5.85 -3.83 -12.93
N HIS A 99 -5.71 -5.16 -13.09
CA HIS A 99 -5.14 -5.79 -14.29
C HIS A 99 -6.19 -6.09 -15.37
N THR A 100 -7.41 -5.58 -15.21
CA THR A 100 -8.42 -5.69 -16.25
C THR A 100 -8.09 -4.73 -17.39
N ALA A 101 -8.40 -5.12 -18.63
CA ALA A 101 -8.20 -4.24 -19.79
C ALA A 101 -8.96 -2.92 -19.62
N SER A 102 -10.13 -2.94 -18.99
CA SER A 102 -10.90 -1.74 -18.65
C SER A 102 -10.18 -0.83 -17.66
N ALA A 103 -9.56 -1.37 -16.60
CA ALA A 103 -8.78 -0.58 -15.65
C ALA A 103 -7.55 0.06 -16.32
N GLN A 104 -6.85 -0.68 -17.19
CA GLN A 104 -5.70 -0.15 -17.94
C GLN A 104 -6.10 0.94 -18.94
N VAL A 105 -7.21 0.75 -19.67
CA VAL A 105 -7.74 1.76 -20.59
C VAL A 105 -8.20 3.00 -19.83
N LYS A 106 -8.86 2.83 -18.68
CA LYS A 106 -9.27 3.93 -17.81
C LYS A 106 -8.05 4.71 -17.30
N LEU A 107 -7.03 4.02 -16.78
CA LEU A 107 -5.80 4.65 -16.32
C LEU A 107 -5.09 5.41 -17.45
N SER A 108 -4.96 4.81 -18.64
CA SER A 108 -4.34 5.47 -19.79
C SER A 108 -5.09 6.74 -20.19
N LYS A 109 -6.42 6.70 -20.19
CA LYS A 109 -7.27 7.87 -20.44
C LYS A 109 -7.09 8.95 -19.37
N GLU A 110 -7.06 8.58 -18.09
CA GLU A 110 -6.89 9.51 -16.98
C GLU A 110 -5.51 10.16 -16.97
N VAL A 111 -4.45 9.39 -17.23
CA VAL A 111 -3.09 9.91 -17.39
C VAL A 111 -3.00 10.86 -18.58
N GLY A 112 -3.61 10.50 -19.73
CA GLY A 112 -3.66 11.38 -20.89
C GLY A 112 -4.37 12.70 -20.60
N ALA A 113 -5.51 12.66 -19.92
CA ALA A 113 -6.23 13.86 -19.50
C ALA A 113 -5.40 14.73 -18.53
N LEU A 114 -4.70 14.11 -17.58
CA LEU A 114 -3.81 14.82 -16.65
C LEU A 114 -2.64 15.49 -17.38
N VAL A 115 -2.01 14.79 -18.32
CA VAL A 115 -0.92 15.36 -19.15
C VAL A 115 -1.44 16.53 -19.97
N GLN A 116 -2.59 16.38 -20.62
CA GLN A 116 -3.21 17.47 -21.39
C GLN A 116 -3.47 18.70 -20.50
N VAL A 117 -3.99 18.49 -19.29
CA VAL A 117 -4.17 19.58 -18.32
C VAL A 117 -2.83 20.25 -17.97
N PHE A 118 -1.75 19.50 -17.77
CA PHE A 118 -0.42 20.06 -17.51
C PHE A 118 0.18 20.77 -18.73
N GLU A 119 -0.18 20.39 -19.94
CA GLU A 119 0.24 21.08 -21.17
C GLU A 119 -0.56 22.38 -21.40
N GLU A 120 -1.88 22.35 -21.18
CA GLU A 120 -2.78 23.48 -21.39
C GLU A 120 -2.67 24.52 -20.30
N MET A 121 -2.75 24.08 -19.04
CA MET A 121 -2.68 24.98 -17.90
C MET A 121 -1.23 25.24 -17.50
N GLY A 122 -0.34 24.26 -17.67
CA GLY A 122 1.06 24.32 -17.26
C GLY A 122 1.36 23.36 -16.10
N ASN A 123 2.61 22.94 -15.96
CA ASN A 123 3.01 22.02 -14.89
C ASN A 123 3.01 22.73 -13.52
N PRO A 124 2.15 22.34 -12.56
CA PRO A 124 2.05 23.00 -11.27
C PRO A 124 3.31 22.87 -10.39
N PHE A 125 4.20 21.91 -10.69
CA PHE A 125 5.46 21.72 -9.95
C PHE A 125 6.60 22.62 -10.44
N MET A 126 6.37 23.38 -11.52
CA MET A 126 7.34 24.33 -12.07
C MET A 126 6.92 25.79 -11.80
N GLU A 127 5.87 25.99 -11.01
CA GLU A 127 5.38 27.31 -10.63
C GLU A 127 6.30 27.90 -9.54
N GLU A 128 6.80 29.12 -9.76
CA GLU A 128 7.70 29.82 -8.84
C GLU A 128 6.96 30.89 -8.00
N SER A 129 5.63 30.89 -8.00
CA SER A 129 4.82 31.85 -7.22
C SER A 129 4.73 31.46 -5.74
N GLU A 130 4.65 32.49 -4.88
CA GLU A 130 4.32 32.37 -3.45
C GLU A 130 2.81 32.17 -3.20
N ASP A 131 2.00 32.32 -4.26
CA ASP A 131 0.55 32.14 -4.22
C ASP A 131 0.19 30.65 -4.19
N LEU A 132 -0.76 30.29 -3.31
CA LEU A 132 -1.32 28.94 -3.29
C LEU A 132 -2.36 28.83 -4.40
N LEU A 133 -2.09 28.02 -5.42
CA LEU A 133 -2.98 27.85 -6.56
C LEU A 133 -3.83 26.58 -6.43
N VAL A 134 -5.10 26.67 -6.85
CA VAL A 134 -5.96 25.49 -7.01
C VAL A 134 -5.57 24.74 -8.28
N LEU A 135 -5.31 23.44 -8.18
CA LEU A 135 -4.69 22.66 -9.26
C LEU A 135 -5.56 22.54 -10.54
N ASP A 136 -6.88 22.57 -10.42
CA ASP A 136 -7.81 22.37 -11.54
C ASP A 136 -8.27 23.67 -12.22
N SER A 137 -8.22 24.82 -11.53
CA SER A 137 -8.59 26.12 -12.10
C SER A 137 -7.43 27.10 -12.25
N ARG A 138 -6.30 26.85 -11.54
CA ARG A 138 -5.19 27.79 -11.33
C ARG A 138 -5.57 29.10 -10.67
N ASP A 139 -6.75 29.18 -10.07
CA ASP A 139 -7.13 30.35 -9.30
C ASP A 139 -6.32 30.40 -8.00
N ILE A 140 -6.09 31.62 -7.51
CA ILE A 140 -5.51 31.85 -6.19
C ILE A 140 -6.50 31.35 -5.15
N ALA A 141 -6.03 30.45 -4.26
CA ALA A 141 -6.83 29.89 -3.20
C ALA A 141 -7.35 30.97 -2.24
N ASP A 142 -8.51 30.73 -1.64
CA ASP A 142 -9.10 31.65 -0.67
C ASP A 142 -8.12 31.93 0.49
N PRO A 143 -7.98 33.20 0.93
CA PRO A 143 -7.06 33.58 2.00
C PRO A 143 -7.21 32.74 3.28
N ALA A 144 -8.42 32.27 3.61
CA ALA A 144 -8.64 31.42 4.76
C ALA A 144 -7.95 30.05 4.64
N ILE A 145 -7.91 29.47 3.43
CA ILE A 145 -7.21 28.22 3.14
C ILE A 145 -5.70 28.43 3.20
N VAL A 146 -5.21 29.53 2.60
CA VAL A 146 -3.79 29.90 2.64
C VAL A 146 -3.29 30.02 4.09
N GLN A 147 -4.06 30.71 4.94
CA GLN A 147 -3.72 30.88 6.35
C GLN A 147 -3.73 29.55 7.11
N SER A 148 -4.70 28.68 6.82
CA SER A 148 -4.78 27.33 7.41
C SER A 148 -3.53 26.50 7.08
N VAL A 149 -3.12 26.45 5.80
CA VAL A 149 -1.95 25.68 5.36
C VAL A 149 -0.67 26.22 5.99
N ARG A 150 -0.44 27.54 5.96
CA ARG A 150 0.75 28.16 6.56
C ARG A 150 0.84 27.99 8.08
N SER A 151 -0.31 27.89 8.76
CA SER A 151 -0.36 27.63 10.20
C SER A 151 0.04 26.19 10.58
N ILE A 152 -0.11 25.24 9.65
CA ILE A 152 0.31 23.85 9.84
C ILE A 152 1.83 23.74 9.71
N GLU A 153 2.42 24.41 8.72
CA GLU A 153 3.89 24.40 8.51
C GLU A 153 4.67 25.00 9.68
N THR A 154 4.10 25.98 10.37
CA THR A 154 4.75 26.69 11.48
C THR A 154 4.56 26.01 12.84
N ARG A 155 3.84 24.88 12.89
CA ARG A 155 3.60 24.14 14.14
C ARG A 155 4.86 23.32 14.48
N PRO A 156 5.53 23.56 15.62
CA PRO A 156 6.66 22.74 16.02
C PRO A 156 6.17 21.31 16.30
N VAL A 157 6.88 20.34 15.72
CA VAL A 157 6.71 18.90 15.98
C VAL A 157 7.23 18.55 17.36
#